data_AF-A0A7S0GGJ1-F1
#
_entry.id   AF-A0A7S0GGJ1-F1
#
_cell.length_a   1.000
_cell.length_b   1.000
_cell.length_c   1.000
_cell.angle_alpha   90.00
_cell.angle_beta   90.00
_cell.angle_gamma   90.00
#
_symmetry.space_group_name_H-M   'P 1'
#
loop_
_entity.id
_entity.type
_entity.pdbx_description
1 polymer ?
#
loop_
_entity_poly.entity_id
_entity_poly.type
_entity_poly.pdbx_seq_one_letter_code
_entity_poly.pdbx_strand_id
1 'polypeptide(L)'
;PDKKDEFEDFDYDKGLLLDSLGALKVALDQMKKLGLIGYYEISIPYDDYGSVVTVAIDDYVPINSELLLSEQNQNRIVGGPVQAMIRSLMDRVMIDYDALDSFYIDPYTTKQDEYNPSQLLLSLNGLRKRKS
;
A
#
# COMPACT_ATOMS: atom_id res chain seq x y z
N PRO A 1 -17.65 8.59 -28.94
CA PRO A 1 -18.02 8.13 -27.58
C PRO A 1 -17.17 8.90 -26.57
N ASP A 2 -17.81 9.80 -25.82
CA ASP A 2 -17.16 10.68 -24.87
C ASP A 2 -16.51 9.87 -23.75
N LYS A 3 -15.25 10.17 -23.43
CA LYS A 3 -14.48 9.61 -22.29
C LYS A 3 -15.03 10.06 -20.92
N LYS A 4 -16.35 10.28 -20.81
CA LYS A 4 -17.03 10.70 -19.59
C LYS A 4 -17.67 9.53 -18.85
N ASP A 5 -17.94 8.43 -19.55
CA ASP A 5 -18.59 7.25 -18.97
C ASP A 5 -17.61 6.33 -18.19
N GLU A 6 -16.29 6.50 -18.34
CA GLU A 6 -15.27 5.72 -17.60
C GLU A 6 -14.97 6.26 -16.17
N PHE A 7 -15.68 7.31 -15.74
CA PHE A 7 -15.40 8.00 -14.48
C PHE A 7 -16.59 8.07 -13.50
N GLU A 8 -17.73 7.44 -13.81
CA GLU A 8 -18.91 7.43 -12.94
C GLU A 8 -18.92 6.32 -11.87
N ASP A 9 -18.01 5.35 -11.94
CA ASP A 9 -18.09 4.13 -11.09
C ASP A 9 -17.25 4.15 -9.80
N PHE A 10 -16.65 5.29 -9.43
CA PHE A 10 -15.95 5.39 -8.14
C PHE A 10 -16.90 5.76 -7.02
N ASP A 11 -17.21 4.77 -6.18
CA ASP A 11 -17.90 4.99 -4.91
C ASP A 11 -16.99 5.69 -3.88
N TYR A 12 -16.02 6.53 -4.25
CA TYR A 12 -15.15 7.28 -3.32
C TYR A 12 -14.63 8.60 -3.91
N ASP A 13 -14.24 9.54 -3.04
CA ASP A 13 -13.72 10.85 -3.46
C ASP A 13 -12.27 10.75 -3.95
N LYS A 14 -12.08 10.88 -5.27
CA LYS A 14 -10.77 10.82 -5.93
C LYS A 14 -9.83 11.94 -5.49
N GLY A 15 -10.33 13.13 -5.22
CA GLY A 15 -9.52 14.26 -4.77
C GLY A 15 -8.91 13.97 -3.40
N LEU A 16 -9.74 13.50 -2.47
CA LEU A 16 -9.29 13.10 -1.15
C LEU A 16 -8.31 11.91 -1.21
N LEU A 17 -8.56 10.92 -2.07
CA LEU A 17 -7.61 9.82 -2.27
C LEU A 17 -6.25 10.35 -2.72
N LEU A 18 -6.21 11.21 -3.74
CA LEU A 18 -4.97 11.78 -4.26
C LEU A 18 -4.24 12.64 -3.22
N ASP A 19 -4.96 13.41 -2.41
CA ASP A 19 -4.37 14.18 -1.30
C ASP A 19 -3.74 13.25 -0.25
N SER A 20 -4.42 12.16 0.12
CA SER A 20 -3.88 11.15 1.02
C SER A 20 -2.64 10.45 0.46
N LEU A 21 -2.65 10.09 -0.82
CA LEU A 21 -1.48 9.50 -1.48
C LEU A 21 -0.34 10.52 -1.63
N GLY A 22 -0.65 11.80 -1.80
CA GLY A 22 0.32 12.88 -1.75
C GLY A 22 1.00 12.99 -0.38
N ALA A 23 0.23 12.88 0.71
CA ALA A 23 0.78 12.83 2.07
C ALA A 23 1.63 11.58 2.30
N LEU A 24 1.20 10.41 1.81
CA LEU A 24 1.99 9.17 1.84
C LEU A 24 3.33 9.36 1.12
N LYS A 25 3.30 9.93 -0.09
CA LYS A 25 4.49 10.21 -0.89
C LYS A 25 5.48 11.10 -0.12
N VAL A 26 5.01 12.16 0.54
CA VAL A 26 5.88 13.03 1.36
C VAL A 26 6.54 12.26 2.50
N ALA A 27 5.81 11.36 3.17
CA ALA A 27 6.35 10.52 4.23
C ALA A 27 7.41 9.53 3.69
N LEU A 28 7.11 8.84 2.58
CA LEU A 28 8.03 7.90 1.94
C LEU A 28 9.28 8.61 1.38
N ASP A 29 9.13 9.81 0.82
CA ASP A 29 10.27 10.65 0.41
C ASP A 29 11.19 10.96 1.59
N GLN A 30 10.62 11.22 2.78
CA GLN A 30 11.42 11.46 3.97
C GLN A 30 12.09 10.18 4.48
N MET A 31 11.40 9.04 4.45
CA MET A 31 11.99 7.73 4.79
C MET A 31 13.15 7.37 3.86
N LYS A 32 12.99 7.63 2.56
CA LYS A 32 14.04 7.44 1.56
C LYS A 32 15.26 8.32 1.83
N LYS A 33 15.04 9.61 2.14
CA LYS A 33 16.12 10.54 2.50
C LYS A 33 16.88 10.13 3.77
N LEU A 34 16.19 9.51 4.72
CA LEU A 34 16.78 9.02 5.97
C LEU A 34 17.42 7.63 5.83
N GLY A 35 17.34 7.00 4.65
CA GLY A 35 17.90 5.68 4.39
C GLY A 35 17.12 4.52 5.01
N LEU A 36 15.85 4.75 5.38
CA LEU A 36 14.96 3.69 5.89
C LEU A 36 14.41 2.80 4.77
N ILE A 37 14.37 3.35 3.55
CA ILE A 37 13.96 2.67 2.31
C ILE A 37 14.87 3.13 1.17
N GLY A 38 15.11 2.27 0.18
CA GLY A 38 15.94 2.59 -0.99
C GLY A 38 15.11 3.21 -2.12
N TYR A 39 14.00 2.57 -2.44
CA TYR A 39 13.08 3.01 -3.49
C TYR A 39 11.63 2.74 -3.08
N TYR A 40 10.70 3.48 -3.67
CA TYR A 40 9.28 3.18 -3.55
C TYR A 40 8.53 3.61 -4.81
N GLU A 41 7.40 2.97 -5.05
CA GLU A 41 6.46 3.29 -6.10
C GLU A 41 5.04 3.23 -5.55
N ILE A 42 4.22 4.24 -5.89
CA ILE A 42 2.79 4.24 -5.62
C ILE A 42 2.09 4.20 -6.98
N SER A 43 1.30 3.18 -7.23
CA SER A 43 0.52 3.03 -8.45
C SER A 43 -0.95 2.80 -8.12
N ILE A 44 -1.82 3.28 -9.01
CA ILE A 44 -3.26 3.07 -8.93
C ILE A 44 -3.69 2.34 -10.21
N PRO A 45 -3.42 1.03 -10.33
CA PRO A 45 -3.92 0.28 -11.47
C PRO A 45 -5.45 0.24 -11.47
N TYR A 46 -6.01 0.30 -12.67
CA TYR A 46 -7.40 -0.07 -12.92
C TYR A 46 -7.44 -1.58 -13.15
N ASP A 47 -8.25 -2.28 -12.36
CA ASP A 47 -8.60 -3.67 -12.62
C ASP A 47 -10.12 -3.79 -12.81
N ASP A 48 -10.56 -4.87 -13.45
CA ASP A 48 -11.96 -5.18 -13.75
C ASP A 48 -12.83 -5.27 -12.48
N TYR A 49 -12.21 -5.32 -11.29
CA TYR A 49 -12.84 -5.41 -9.97
C TYR A 49 -12.81 -4.09 -9.16
N GLY A 50 -12.27 -3.01 -9.73
CA GLY A 50 -12.24 -1.67 -9.10
C GLY A 50 -10.84 -1.05 -9.03
N SER A 51 -10.74 0.09 -8.34
CA SER A 51 -9.43 0.70 -8.08
C SER A 51 -8.66 -0.04 -7.01
N VAL A 52 -7.42 -0.34 -7.34
CA VAL A 52 -6.43 -0.88 -6.40
C VAL A 52 -5.39 0.20 -6.17
N VAL A 53 -4.96 0.39 -4.92
CA VAL A 53 -3.77 1.19 -4.62
C VAL A 53 -2.65 0.24 -4.25
N THR A 54 -1.60 0.26 -5.04
CA THR A 54 -0.42 -0.56 -4.83
C THR A 54 0.75 0.33 -4.40
N VAL A 55 1.42 -0.07 -3.31
CA VAL A 55 2.62 0.59 -2.81
C VAL A 55 3.73 -0.46 -2.75
N ALA A 56 4.72 -0.32 -3.62
CA ALA A 56 5.93 -1.15 -3.63
C ALA A 56 7.07 -0.38 -2.97
N ILE A 57 7.84 -1.04 -2.12
CA ILE A 57 8.96 -0.46 -1.37
C ILE A 57 10.14 -1.41 -1.43
N ASP A 58 11.31 -0.89 -1.83
CA ASP A 58 12.58 -1.62 -1.87
C ASP A 58 13.49 -1.20 -0.70
N ASP A 59 14.37 -2.09 -0.29
CA ASP A 59 15.32 -1.88 0.81
C ASP A 59 14.62 -1.46 2.11
N TYR A 60 13.46 -2.06 2.35
CA TYR A 60 12.65 -1.79 3.54
C TYR A 60 13.30 -2.41 4.79
N VAL A 61 14.12 -1.61 5.47
CA VAL A 61 14.93 -2.03 6.62
C VAL A 61 14.12 -2.77 7.71
N PRO A 62 12.89 -2.37 8.06
CA PRO A 62 12.10 -3.05 9.10
C PRO A 62 11.54 -4.42 8.72
N ILE A 63 11.67 -4.87 7.45
CA ILE A 63 10.97 -6.04 6.92
C ILE A 63 11.14 -7.32 7.76
N ASN A 64 12.37 -7.59 8.21
CA ASN A 64 12.68 -8.79 9.00
C ASN A 64 12.05 -8.75 10.40
N SER A 65 11.96 -7.56 11.00
CA SER A 65 11.32 -7.40 12.31
C SER A 65 9.81 -7.58 12.21
N GLU A 66 9.19 -7.11 11.13
CA GLU A 66 7.75 -7.28 10.88
C GLU A 66 7.39 -8.73 10.59
N LEU A 67 8.18 -9.42 9.77
CA LEU A 67 8.04 -10.85 9.51
C LEU A 67 8.09 -11.66 10.81
N LEU A 68 9.13 -11.45 11.62
CA LEU A 68 9.28 -12.11 12.90
C LEU A 68 8.09 -11.85 13.84
N LEU A 69 7.61 -10.61 13.92
CA LEU A 69 6.45 -10.25 14.73
C LEU A 69 5.16 -10.88 14.23
N SER A 70 4.99 -11.02 12.91
CA SER A 70 3.84 -11.69 12.30
C SER A 70 3.83 -13.19 12.61
N GLU A 71 4.99 -13.85 12.53
CA GLU A 71 5.16 -15.26 12.89
C GLU A 71 4.87 -15.52 14.37
N GLN A 72 5.41 -14.68 15.26
CA GLN A 72 5.25 -14.83 16.72
C GLN A 72 3.81 -14.61 17.19
N ASN A 73 3.05 -13.72 16.52
CA ASN A 73 1.69 -13.38 16.92
C ASN A 73 0.61 -14.28 16.27
N GLN A 74 0.94 -15.53 15.94
CA GLN A 74 -0.02 -16.51 15.40
C GLN A 74 -0.75 -16.00 14.15
N ASN A 75 -0.02 -15.43 13.17
CA ASN A 75 -0.60 -14.83 11.96
C ASN A 75 -1.52 -13.62 12.18
N ARG A 76 -1.47 -12.97 13.35
CA ARG A 76 -1.96 -11.59 13.43
C ARG A 76 -0.96 -10.69 12.71
N ILE A 77 -1.36 -10.16 11.57
CA ILE A 77 -0.60 -9.15 10.81
C ILE A 77 -0.42 -7.94 11.72
N VAL A 78 0.70 -7.88 12.44
CA VAL A 78 1.17 -6.64 13.05
C VAL A 78 1.75 -5.85 11.89
N GLY A 79 0.91 -4.99 11.30
CA GLY A 79 1.35 -4.13 10.21
C GLY A 79 2.49 -3.23 10.69
N GLY A 80 3.55 -3.16 9.88
CA GLY A 80 4.64 -2.22 10.07
C GLY A 80 4.22 -0.75 10.03
N PRO A 81 5.18 0.17 10.24
CA PRO A 81 4.94 1.60 10.16
C PRO A 81 4.34 2.02 8.80
N VAL A 82 4.74 1.42 7.68
CA VAL A 82 4.16 1.76 6.37
C VAL A 82 2.70 1.32 6.27
N GLN A 83 2.38 0.10 6.67
CA GLN A 83 1.03 -0.42 6.70
C GLN A 83 0.15 0.45 7.61
N ALA A 84 0.66 0.83 8.79
CA ALA A 84 -0.03 1.72 9.71
C ALA A 84 -0.27 3.13 9.12
N MET A 85 0.71 3.69 8.41
CA MET A 85 0.54 4.97 7.70
C MET A 85 -0.54 4.89 6.64
N ILE A 86 -0.53 3.85 5.80
CA ILE A 86 -1.54 3.66 4.75
C ILE A 86 -2.94 3.56 5.38
N ARG A 87 -3.11 2.73 6.43
CA ARG A 87 -4.40 2.63 7.14
C ARG A 87 -4.86 3.98 7.68
N SER A 88 -3.96 4.70 8.35
CA SER A 88 -4.26 6.01 8.93
C SER A 88 -4.67 7.04 7.88
N LEU A 89 -4.03 7.03 6.72
CA LEU A 89 -4.36 7.94 5.62
C LEU A 89 -5.72 7.62 5.01
N MET A 90 -6.03 6.34 4.79
CA MET A 90 -7.35 5.93 4.27
C MET A 90 -8.48 6.23 5.26
N ASP A 91 -8.26 5.97 6.56
CA ASP A 91 -9.20 6.33 7.61
C ASP A 91 -9.47 7.84 7.67
N ARG A 92 -8.44 8.66 7.47
CA ARG A 92 -8.57 10.12 7.47
C ARG A 92 -9.46 10.63 6.35
N VAL A 93 -9.43 9.99 5.18
CA VAL A 93 -10.26 10.39 4.02
C VAL A 93 -11.57 9.64 3.93
N MET A 94 -11.93 8.88 4.97
CA MET A 94 -13.17 8.10 5.03
C MET A 94 -13.32 7.15 3.84
N ILE A 95 -12.21 6.60 3.36
CA ILE A 95 -12.20 5.54 2.35
C ILE A 95 -12.08 4.21 3.10
N ASP A 96 -13.12 3.39 2.96
CA ASP A 96 -13.07 1.99 3.35
C ASP A 96 -12.42 1.18 2.24
N TYR A 97 -11.76 0.11 2.65
CA TYR A 97 -11.14 -0.88 1.79
C TYR A 97 -11.49 -2.27 2.33
N ASP A 98 -11.69 -3.23 1.45
CA ASP A 98 -12.07 -4.59 1.85
C ASP A 98 -10.88 -5.33 2.48
N ALA A 99 -9.69 -5.13 1.93
CA ALA A 99 -8.46 -5.73 2.43
C ALA A 99 -7.26 -4.80 2.23
N LEU A 100 -6.34 -4.83 3.20
CA LEU A 100 -4.97 -4.38 3.03
C LEU A 100 -4.11 -5.64 3.02
N ASP A 101 -3.76 -6.09 1.83
CA ASP A 101 -2.90 -7.25 1.63
C ASP A 101 -1.44 -6.78 1.67
N SER A 102 -0.63 -7.46 2.49
CA SER A 102 0.81 -7.20 2.63
C SER A 102 1.58 -8.42 2.16
N PHE A 103 2.42 -8.24 1.15
CA PHE A 103 3.28 -9.27 0.61
C PHE A 103 4.73 -8.92 0.93
N TYR A 104 5.36 -9.80 1.69
CA TYR A 104 6.78 -9.75 1.99
C TYR A 104 7.48 -10.70 1.03
N ILE A 105 8.34 -10.17 0.15
CA ILE A 105 9.13 -11.04 -0.73
C ILE A 105 10.36 -11.48 0.06
N ASP A 106 10.30 -12.70 0.57
CA ASP A 106 11.41 -13.32 1.30
C ASP A 106 12.51 -13.77 0.32
N PRO A 107 13.80 -13.41 0.53
CA PRO A 107 14.94 -13.93 -0.22
C PRO A 107 14.97 -15.46 -0.37
N TYR A 108 14.37 -16.21 0.56
CA TYR A 108 14.47 -17.67 0.58
C TYR A 108 13.39 -18.41 -0.21
N THR A 109 12.30 -17.75 -0.61
CA THR A 109 11.10 -18.51 -1.04
C THR A 109 10.86 -18.59 -2.54
N THR A 110 11.20 -17.60 -3.37
CA THR A 110 11.16 -17.77 -4.85
C THR A 110 11.72 -16.56 -5.61
N LYS A 111 12.55 -16.82 -6.65
CA LYS A 111 12.97 -15.85 -7.69
C LYS A 111 13.84 -14.65 -7.23
N GLN A 112 15.01 -14.95 -6.67
CA GLN A 112 16.04 -13.96 -6.32
C GLN A 112 16.51 -13.09 -7.50
N ASP A 113 16.35 -13.56 -8.75
CA ASP A 113 16.83 -12.84 -9.93
C ASP A 113 15.85 -11.76 -10.43
N GLU A 114 14.58 -11.79 -9.98
CA GLU A 114 13.52 -10.86 -10.43
C GLU A 114 13.15 -9.81 -9.37
N TYR A 115 13.42 -10.06 -8.07
CA TYR A 115 12.95 -9.22 -6.96
C TYR A 115 14.02 -9.02 -5.89
N ASN A 116 14.13 -7.79 -5.39
CA ASN A 116 15.11 -7.39 -4.37
C ASN A 116 14.66 -7.96 -3.00
N PRO A 117 15.50 -8.69 -2.25
CA PRO A 117 15.12 -9.44 -1.03
C PRO A 117 14.66 -8.60 0.18
N SER A 118 14.41 -7.31 -0.04
CA SER A 118 14.02 -6.30 0.93
C SER A 118 12.74 -5.58 0.50
N GLN A 119 11.90 -6.27 -0.27
CA GLN A 119 10.72 -5.72 -0.90
C GLN A 119 9.43 -5.95 -0.11
N LEU A 120 8.70 -4.85 0.11
CA LEU A 120 7.37 -4.84 0.67
C LEU A 120 6.39 -4.35 -0.39
N LEU A 121 5.39 -5.18 -0.71
CA LEU A 121 4.30 -4.82 -1.58
C LEU A 121 3.00 -4.75 -0.77
N LEU A 122 2.33 -3.60 -0.82
CA LEU A 122 1.07 -3.35 -0.14
C LEU A 122 0.00 -3.11 -1.20
N SER A 123 -1.11 -3.82 -1.09
CA SER A 123 -2.26 -3.67 -1.99
C SER A 123 -3.51 -3.36 -1.19
N LEU A 124 -4.15 -2.24 -1.47
CA LEU A 124 -5.48 -1.89 -0.99
C LEU A 124 -6.49 -2.23 -2.08
N ASN A 125 -7.40 -3.15 -1.75
CA ASN A 125 -8.42 -3.64 -2.68
C ASN A 125 -9.82 -3.18 -2.23
N GLY A 126 -10.72 -2.99 -3.21
CA GLY A 126 -12.13 -2.69 -2.94
C GLY A 126 -12.35 -1.32 -2.29
N LEU A 127 -11.73 -0.26 -2.84
CA LEU A 127 -11.91 1.10 -2.33
C LEU A 127 -13.36 1.56 -2.47
N ARG A 128 -13.96 2.01 -1.36
CA ARG A 128 -15.31 2.55 -1.30
C ARG A 128 -15.43 3.64 -0.25
N LYS A 129 -16.44 4.48 -0.34
CA LYS A 129 -16.72 5.53 0.63
C LYS A 129 -17.32 4.88 1.86
N ARG A 130 -16.81 5.26 3.02
CA ARG A 130 -17.40 4.88 4.30
C ARG A 130 -18.81 5.46 4.38
N LYS A 131 -19.82 4.59 4.43
CA LYS A 131 -21.21 5.01 4.66
C LYS A 131 -21.32 5.54 6.09
N SER A 132 -21.72 6.81 6.21
CA SER A 132 -22.00 7.46 7.50
C SER A 132 -23.23 6.87 8.18
#